data_AF-A0A402ABN9-F1
#
_entry.id   AF-A0A402ABN9-F1
#
_cell.length_a   1.000
_cell.length_b   1.000
_cell.length_c   1.000
_cell.angle_alpha   90.00
_cell.angle_beta   90.00
_cell.angle_gamma   90.00
#
_symmetry.space_group_name_H-M   'P 1'
#
loop_
_entity.id
_entity.type
_entity.pdbx_description
1 polymer ?
#
loop_
_entity_poly.entity_id
_entity_poly.type
_entity_poly.pdbx_seq_one_letter_code
_entity_poly.pdbx_strand_id
1 'polypeptide(L)'
;MRTFTYGLYIIMSKEDEVVNAFTANWLTQVSFEPPLIAVSIENDAKSLSMIQHSQTFTINVLKTGQRELAGQLGRSYNKKSQ
;
A
#
# COMPACT_ATOMS: atom_id res chain seq x y z
N MET A 1 -13.73 -8.30 13.20
CA MET A 1 -14.10 -7.77 11.86
C MET A 1 -13.53 -8.65 10.76
N ARG A 2 -14.13 -9.80 10.46
CA ARG A 2 -13.67 -10.72 9.38
C ARG A 2 -14.71 -10.96 8.27
N THR A 3 -15.86 -10.31 8.38
CA THR A 3 -17.01 -10.49 7.48
C THR A 3 -17.07 -9.47 6.34
N PHE A 4 -16.31 -8.38 6.44
CA PHE A 4 -16.26 -7.35 5.40
C PHE A 4 -15.42 -7.84 4.21
N THR A 5 -15.94 -7.61 3.01
CA THR A 5 -15.22 -7.86 1.77
C THR A 5 -14.21 -6.75 1.54
N TYR A 6 -12.97 -7.15 1.27
CA TYR A 6 -11.90 -6.24 0.90
C TYR A 6 -11.24 -6.71 -0.40
N GLY A 7 -10.83 -5.75 -1.23
CA GLY A 7 -9.84 -6.00 -2.26
C GLY A 7 -8.46 -6.18 -1.63
N LEU A 8 -7.51 -6.64 -2.44
CA LEU A 8 -6.10 -6.70 -2.08
C LEU A 8 -5.32 -5.81 -3.03
N TYR A 9 -4.55 -4.89 -2.47
CA TYR A 9 -3.87 -3.85 -3.21
C TYR A 9 -2.39 -3.82 -2.82
N ILE A 10 -1.53 -3.44 -3.76
CA ILE A 10 -0.15 -3.05 -3.43
C ILE A 10 -0.08 -1.53 -3.49
N ILE A 11 0.39 -0.94 -2.40
CA ILE A 11 0.70 0.48 -2.33
C ILE A 11 2.21 0.63 -2.45
N MET A 12 2.64 1.51 -3.34
CA MET A 12 4.07 1.83 -3.49
C MET A 12 4.30 3.31 -3.28
N SER A 13 5.40 3.62 -2.60
CA SER A 13 5.90 4.97 -2.32
C SER A 13 7.36 5.07 -2.75
N LYS A 14 7.74 6.23 -3.29
CA LYS A 14 9.12 6.54 -3.67
C LYS A 14 9.53 7.87 -3.04
N GLU A 15 10.70 7.89 -2.45
CA GLU A 15 11.37 9.10 -1.93
C GLU A 15 12.84 8.99 -2.37
N ASP A 16 13.29 9.91 -3.21
CA ASP A 16 14.58 9.84 -3.91
C ASP A 16 14.80 8.47 -4.58
N GLU A 17 15.88 7.76 -4.28
CA GLU A 17 16.17 6.42 -4.80
C GLU A 17 15.56 5.28 -3.95
N VAL A 18 14.86 5.61 -2.87
CA VAL A 18 14.24 4.65 -1.96
C VAL A 18 12.83 4.34 -2.43
N VAL A 19 12.57 3.07 -2.74
CA VAL A 19 11.23 2.56 -3.04
C VAL A 19 10.77 1.66 -1.90
N ASN A 20 9.52 1.84 -1.46
CA ASN A 20 8.87 0.94 -0.53
C ASN A 20 7.52 0.50 -1.09
N ALA A 21 7.12 -0.72 -0.74
CA ALA A 21 5.85 -1.29 -1.16
C ALA A 21 5.27 -2.16 -0.05
N PHE A 22 3.95 -2.12 0.12
CA PHE A 22 3.25 -2.97 1.07
C PHE A 22 1.89 -3.39 0.55
N THR A 23 1.40 -4.52 1.07
CA THR A 23 0.04 -5.00 0.79
C THR A 23 -0.96 -4.29 1.70
N ALA A 24 -2.03 -3.75 1.11
CA ALA A 24 -3.13 -3.09 1.82
C ALA A 24 -4.48 -3.72 1.46
N ASN A 25 -5.42 -3.69 2.41
CA ASN A 25 -6.81 -4.11 2.21
C ASN A 25 -7.83 -3.05 2.69
N TRP A 26 -7.42 -2.02 3.43
CA TRP A 26 -8.27 -0.90 3.83
C TRP A 26 -8.14 0.27 2.85
N LEU A 27 -8.88 0.16 1.76
CA LEU A 27 -8.95 1.14 0.69
C LEU A 27 -10.41 1.30 0.25
N THR A 28 -10.88 2.54 0.10
CA THR A 28 -12.22 2.82 -0.42
C THR A 28 -12.24 4.10 -1.23
N GLN A 29 -13.08 4.16 -2.25
CA GLN A 29 -13.46 5.43 -2.87
C GLN A 29 -14.27 6.26 -1.88
N VAL A 30 -13.98 7.56 -1.83
CA VAL A 30 -14.67 8.51 -0.94
C VAL A 30 -15.30 9.68 -1.69
N SER A 31 -14.98 9.87 -2.99
CA SER A 31 -15.61 10.87 -3.83
C SER A 31 -15.55 10.48 -5.31
N PHE A 32 -16.58 10.89 -6.06
CA PHE A 32 -16.60 10.83 -7.52
C PHE A 32 -15.99 12.08 -8.15
N GLU A 33 -16.37 13.26 -7.65
CA GLU A 33 -15.88 14.56 -8.13
C GLU A 33 -15.54 15.46 -6.92
N PRO A 34 -14.26 15.79 -6.69
CA PRO A 34 -13.09 15.24 -7.38
C PRO A 34 -12.93 13.73 -7.11
N PRO A 35 -12.24 12.97 -7.97
CA PRO A 35 -12.04 11.54 -7.76
C PRO A 35 -11.07 11.30 -6.59
N LEU A 36 -11.60 10.82 -5.45
CA LEU A 36 -10.82 10.62 -4.23
C LEU A 36 -10.90 9.18 -3.72
N ILE A 37 -9.78 8.73 -3.17
CA ILE A 37 -9.62 7.44 -2.49
C ILE A 37 -9.10 7.71 -1.07
N ALA A 38 -9.64 6.99 -0.09
CA ALA A 38 -9.07 6.91 1.24
C ALA A 38 -8.35 5.57 1.41
N VAL A 39 -7.19 5.63 2.07
CA VAL A 39 -6.39 4.46 2.39
C VAL A 39 -5.87 4.55 3.81
N SER A 40 -5.94 3.45 4.54
CA SER A 40 -5.39 3.36 5.90
C SER A 40 -3.99 2.76 5.85
N ILE A 41 -3.06 3.43 6.50
CA ILE A 41 -1.65 3.05 6.61
C ILE A 41 -1.30 3.05 8.10
N GLU A 42 -0.53 2.08 8.55
CA GLU A 42 -0.04 2.02 9.92
C GLU A 42 0.81 3.27 10.25
N ASN A 43 0.63 3.84 11.45
CA ASN A 43 1.22 5.12 11.82
C ASN A 43 2.76 5.09 11.87
N ASP A 44 3.36 3.93 12.15
CA ASP A 44 4.80 3.71 12.22
C ASP A 44 5.39 3.15 10.91
N ALA A 45 4.57 2.97 9.87
CA ALA A 45 5.03 2.47 8.58
C ALA A 45 5.96 3.49 7.91
N LYS A 46 7.15 3.05 7.47
CA LYS A 46 8.06 3.85 6.65
C LYS A 46 7.37 4.44 5.40
N SER A 47 6.42 3.71 4.81
CA SER A 47 5.65 4.23 3.68
C SER A 47 4.82 5.46 4.04
N LEU A 48 4.29 5.58 5.26
CA LEU A 48 3.52 6.75 5.65
C LEU A 48 4.39 8.02 5.62
N SER A 49 5.57 7.97 6.21
CA SER A 49 6.50 9.11 6.19
C SER A 49 6.94 9.44 4.76
N MET A 50 7.29 8.43 3.96
CA MET A 50 7.68 8.63 2.55
C MET A 50 6.56 9.31 1.75
N ILE A 51 5.30 8.87 1.92
CA ILE A 51 4.14 9.45 1.22
C ILE A 51 3.87 10.89 1.68
N GLN A 52 4.03 11.17 2.98
CA GLN A 52 3.88 12.52 3.51
C GLN A 52 4.95 13.49 2.99
N HIS A 53 6.18 13.04 2.74
CA HIS A 53 7.20 13.89 2.14
C HIS A 53 7.05 14.01 0.62
N SER A 54 6.85 12.88 -0.08
CA SER A 54 6.78 12.85 -1.55
C SER A 54 5.44 13.34 -2.11
N GLN A 55 4.39 13.39 -1.28
CA GLN A 55 3.01 13.69 -1.64
C GLN A 55 2.45 12.79 -2.76
N THR A 56 3.08 11.64 -3.01
CA THR A 56 2.76 10.74 -4.11
C THR A 56 2.86 9.29 -3.70
N PHE A 57 1.95 8.48 -4.23
CA PHE A 57 1.95 7.03 -4.10
C PHE A 57 1.17 6.40 -5.25
N THR A 58 1.29 5.09 -5.40
CA THR A 58 0.51 4.31 -6.38
C THR A 58 -0.34 3.26 -5.68
N ILE A 59 -1.48 2.93 -6.29
CA ILE A 59 -2.35 1.82 -5.88
C ILE A 59 -2.38 0.83 -7.04
N ASN A 60 -2.07 -0.42 -6.76
CA ASN A 60 -2.04 -1.50 -7.75
C ASN A 60 -3.03 -2.57 -7.32
N VAL A 61 -4.08 -2.78 -8.12
CA VAL A 61 -5.11 -3.78 -7.84
C VAL A 61 -4.57 -5.16 -8.17
N LEU A 62 -4.53 -6.05 -7.18
CA LEU A 62 -4.12 -7.43 -7.42
C LEU A 62 -5.23 -8.23 -8.09
N LYS A 63 -4.85 -9.03 -9.08
CA LYS A 63 -5.74 -10.00 -9.73
C LYS A 63 -5.95 -11.22 -8.85
N THR A 64 -7.08 -11.89 -9.04
CA THR A 64 -7.34 -13.21 -8.45
C THR A 64 -6.17 -14.15 -8.75
N GLY A 65 -5.73 -14.89 -7.73
CA GLY A 65 -4.60 -15.82 -7.81
C GLY A 65 -3.24 -15.23 -7.40
N GLN A 66 -3.08 -13.90 -7.28
CA GLN A 66 -1.80 -13.26 -6.91
C GLN A 66 -1.55 -13.21 -5.39
N ARG A 67 -1.99 -14.23 -4.65
CA ARG A 67 -1.90 -14.26 -3.17
C ARG A 67 -0.46 -14.35 -2.67
N GLU A 68 0.41 -15.03 -3.41
CA GLU A 68 1.83 -15.19 -3.07
C GLU A 68 2.58 -13.85 -3.13
N LEU A 69 2.36 -13.07 -4.19
CA LEU A 69 2.92 -11.73 -4.34
C LEU A 69 2.46 -10.81 -3.19
N ALA A 70 1.17 -10.85 -2.85
CA ALA A 70 0.65 -10.11 -1.71
C ALA A 70 1.32 -10.53 -0.39
N GLY A 71 1.55 -11.82 -0.20
CA GLY A 71 2.22 -12.36 0.98
C GLY A 71 3.70 -11.97 1.08
N GLN A 72 4.40 -11.78 -0.05
CA GLN A 72 5.78 -11.29 -0.07
C GLN A 72 5.88 -9.83 0.38
N LEU A 73 4.92 -8.99 -0.03
CA LEU A 73 4.87 -7.56 0.29
C LEU A 73 4.14 -7.25 1.61
N GLY A 74 3.49 -8.24 2.24
CA GLY A 74 2.93 -8.12 3.58
C GLY A 74 3.95 -8.36 4.70
N ARG A 75 5.20 -8.67 4.36
CA ARG A 75 6.30 -8.86 5.32
C ARG A 75 7.25 -7.65 5.24
N SER A 76 7.74 -7.17 6.38
CA SER A 76 8.79 -6.15 6.39
C SER A 76 9.99 -6.61 5.57
N TYR A 77 10.36 -5.82 4.56
CA TYR A 77 11.50 -6.09 3.71
C TYR A 77 12.79 -5.80 4.48
N ASN A 78 13.24 -6.75 5.31
CA ASN A 78 14.57 -6.73 5.90
C ASN A 78 15.60 -7.07 4.82
N LYS A 79 16.02 -6.07 4.04
CA LYS A 79 17.23 -6.21 3.22
C LYS A 79 18.41 -6.19 4.18
N LYS A 80 18.99 -7.37 4.49
CA LYS A 80 20.37 -7.41 5.01
C LYS A 80 21.24 -6.72 3.95
N SER A 81 21.80 -5.56 4.29
CA SER A 81 22.90 -4.98 3.54
C SER A 81 24.08 -5.96 3.62
N GLN A 82 24.46 -6.53 2.48
CA GLN A 82 25.86 -6.87 2.25
C GLN A 82 26.58 -5.60 1.85
#